data_AF-A0AB39UW24-F1
#
_entry.id   AF-A0AB39UW24-F1
#
_cell.length_a   1.000
_cell.length_b   1.000
_cell.length_c   1.000
_cell.angle_alpha   90.00
_cell.angle_beta   90.00
_cell.angle_gamma   90.00
#
_symmetry.space_group_name_H-M   'P 1'
#
loop_
_entity.id
_entity.type
_entity.pdbx_description
1 polymer ?
#
loop_
_entity_poly.entity_id
_entity_poly.type
_entity_poly.pdbx_seq_one_letter_code
_entity_poly.pdbx_strand_id
1 'polypeptide(L)'
;MLWAGYWIACVRDPRPPVEGLFQNFLMAIPLLAVWVRPQWPDLPALAGALYVGCFEMGLTFVLWVSALRLTRHAARISRLIFLSPPLSLMLIAAVLGEPIQWQTWAGLALILGGVWVGRQQVAET
;
A
#
# COMPACT_ATOMS: atom_id res chain seq x y z
N MET A 1 11.46 -9.05 4.06
CA MET A 1 11.38 -10.23 3.17
C MET A 1 9.95 -10.74 2.99
N LEU A 2 9.18 -10.94 4.07
CA LEU A 2 7.79 -11.42 3.99
C LEU A 2 6.90 -10.61 3.03
N TRP A 3 6.96 -9.27 3.11
CA TRP A 3 6.22 -8.37 2.21
C TRP A 3 6.58 -8.59 0.73
N ALA A 4 7.86 -8.55 0.39
CA ALA A 4 8.30 -8.76 -1.00
C ALA A 4 7.97 -10.17 -1.50
N GLY A 5 8.13 -11.19 -0.64
CA GLY A 5 7.76 -12.58 -0.95
C GLY A 5 6.26 -12.75 -1.20
N TYR A 6 5.42 -12.10 -0.40
CA TYR A 6 3.97 -12.05 -0.60
C TYR A 6 3.63 -11.51 -1.99
N TRP A 7 4.21 -10.36 -2.39
CA TRP A 7 3.94 -9.77 -3.70
C TRP A 7 4.39 -10.67 -4.85
N ILE A 8 5.56 -11.31 -4.72
CA ILE A 8 6.06 -12.25 -5.73
C ILE A 8 5.12 -13.47 -5.84
N ALA A 9 4.64 -14.00 -4.71
CA ALA A 9 3.67 -15.08 -4.69
C ALA A 9 2.34 -14.65 -5.33
N CYS A 10 1.84 -13.45 -5.02
CA CYS A 10 0.62 -12.88 -5.58
C CYS A 10 0.68 -12.71 -7.10
N VAL A 11 1.85 -12.32 -7.64
CA VAL A 11 2.06 -12.22 -9.11
C VAL A 11 2.05 -13.60 -9.78
N ARG A 12 2.51 -14.64 -9.08
CA ARG A 12 2.52 -16.03 -9.57
C ARG A 12 1.16 -16.72 -9.45
N ASP A 13 0.25 -16.21 -8.64
CA ASP A 13 -1.06 -16.80 -8.43
C ASP A 13 -1.99 -16.56 -9.66
N PRO A 14 -2.49 -17.62 -10.31
CA PRO A 14 -3.43 -17.49 -11.43
C PRO A 14 -4.83 -17.03 -10.99
N ARG A 15 -5.18 -17.13 -9.70
CA ARG A 15 -6.52 -16.81 -9.20
C ARG A 15 -6.91 -15.33 -9.40
N PRO A 16 -8.21 -15.02 -9.54
CA PRO A 16 -8.70 -13.64 -9.50
C PRO A 16 -8.30 -12.94 -8.20
N PRO A 17 -7.89 -11.64 -8.24
CA PRO A 17 -7.45 -10.90 -7.05
C PRO A 17 -8.48 -10.86 -5.92
N VAL A 18 -9.77 -10.84 -6.25
CA VAL A 18 -10.88 -10.83 -5.29
C VAL A 18 -10.94 -12.13 -4.48
N GLU A 19 -10.71 -13.28 -5.13
CA GLU A 19 -10.69 -14.58 -4.46
C GLU A 19 -9.50 -14.71 -3.51
N GLY A 20 -8.32 -14.22 -3.94
CA GLY A 20 -7.14 -14.16 -3.09
C GLY A 20 -7.34 -13.27 -1.87
N LEU A 21 -7.99 -12.11 -2.05
CA LEU A 21 -8.31 -11.20 -0.95
C LEU A 21 -9.32 -11.83 0.03
N PHE A 22 -10.37 -12.50 -0.47
CA PHE A 22 -11.33 -13.21 0.35
C PHE A 22 -10.67 -14.30 1.21
N GLN A 23 -9.74 -15.07 0.64
CA GLN A 23 -9.00 -16.09 1.38
C GLN A 23 -8.09 -15.49 2.46
N ASN A 24 -7.47 -14.33 2.18
CA ASN A 24 -6.69 -13.62 3.20
C ASN A 24 -7.57 -13.18 4.37
N PHE A 25 -8.76 -12.63 4.12
CA PHE A 25 -9.71 -12.29 5.19
C PHE A 25 -10.19 -13.53 5.96
N LEU A 26 -10.51 -14.61 5.24
CA LEU A 26 -10.98 -15.86 5.85
C LEU A 26 -9.94 -16.48 6.79
N MET A 27 -8.64 -16.37 6.46
CA MET A 27 -7.57 -16.81 7.35
C MET A 27 -7.25 -15.79 8.46
N ALA A 28 -7.32 -14.49 8.17
CA ALA A 28 -6.99 -13.44 9.12
C ALA A 28 -8.02 -13.32 10.26
N ILE A 29 -9.32 -13.41 9.97
CA ILE A 29 -10.39 -13.27 10.96
C ILE A 29 -10.28 -14.25 12.15
N PRO A 30 -10.18 -15.59 11.93
CA PRO A 30 -10.08 -16.53 13.04
C PRO A 30 -8.75 -16.36 13.79
N LEU A 31 -7.66 -16.04 13.09
CA LEU A 31 -6.38 -15.78 13.73
C LEU A 31 -6.46 -14.54 14.63
N LEU A 32 -7.07 -13.46 14.16
CA LEU A 32 -7.30 -12.25 14.95
C LEU A 32 -8.20 -12.51 16.15
N ALA A 33 -9.26 -13.33 15.99
CA ALA A 33 -10.19 -13.68 17.07
C ALA A 33 -9.52 -14.47 18.21
N VAL A 34 -8.46 -15.23 17.93
CA VAL A 34 -7.68 -15.95 18.96
C VAL A 34 -6.78 -15.01 19.75
N TRP A 35 -6.20 -14.00 19.09
CA TRP A 35 -5.19 -13.13 19.68
C TRP A 35 -5.74 -11.84 20.29
N VAL A 36 -6.91 -11.37 19.83
CA VAL A 36 -7.52 -10.12 20.27
C VAL A 36 -8.76 -10.43 21.11
N ARG A 37 -8.88 -9.78 22.27
CA ARG A 37 -10.12 -9.78 23.05
C ARG A 37 -11.18 -9.00 22.26
N PRO A 38 -12.31 -9.62 21.86
CA PRO A 38 -13.36 -8.89 21.16
C PRO A 38 -13.94 -7.82 22.10
N GLN A 39 -13.75 -6.57 21.71
CA GLN A 39 -14.39 -5.41 22.32
C GLN A 39 -15.41 -4.86 21.32
N TRP A 40 -16.58 -4.48 21.82
CA TRP A 40 -17.61 -3.86 20.98
C TRP A 40 -17.15 -2.45 20.59
N PRO A 41 -16.96 -2.16 19.30
CA PRO A 41 -16.51 -0.85 18.87
C PRO A 41 -17.66 0.16 18.97
N ASP A 42 -17.31 1.40 19.28
CA ASP A 42 -18.25 2.51 19.15
C ASP A 42 -18.61 2.74 17.67
N LEU A 43 -19.76 3.38 17.41
CA LEU A 43 -20.24 3.70 16.06
C LEU A 43 -19.19 4.40 15.17
N PRO A 44 -18.43 5.41 15.64
CA PRO A 44 -17.37 6.03 14.85
C PRO A 44 -16.23 5.06 14.52
N ALA A 45 -15.87 4.19 15.46
CA ALA A 45 -14.82 3.20 15.26
C ALA A 45 -15.27 2.14 14.23
N LEU A 46 -16.54 1.73 14.25
CA LEU A 46 -17.10 0.83 13.26
C LEU A 46 -17.12 1.47 11.86
N ALA A 47 -17.54 2.74 11.75
CA ALA A 47 -17.54 3.47 10.48
C ALA A 47 -16.13 3.62 9.90
N GLY A 48 -15.14 3.95 10.74
CA GLY A 48 -13.73 4.01 10.34
C GLY A 48 -13.19 2.66 9.89
N ALA A 49 -13.49 1.58 10.64
CA ALA A 49 -13.08 0.23 10.27
C ALA A 49 -13.67 -0.23 8.94
N LEU A 50 -14.95 0.08 8.66
CA LEU A 50 -15.57 -0.20 7.37
C LEU A 50 -14.93 0.59 6.24
N TYR A 51 -14.64 1.88 6.44
CA TYR A 51 -13.98 2.71 5.45
C TYR A 51 -12.59 2.17 5.10
N VAL A 52 -11.74 1.93 6.11
CA VAL A 52 -10.37 1.40 5.93
C VAL A 52 -10.41 -0.01 5.32
N GLY A 53 -11.31 -0.88 5.80
CA GLY A 53 -11.43 -2.23 5.31
C GLY A 53 -11.89 -2.31 3.85
N CYS A 54 -12.91 -1.53 3.47
CA CYS A 54 -13.46 -1.57 2.12
C CYS A 54 -12.61 -0.78 1.12
N PHE A 55 -12.22 0.46 1.45
CA PHE A 55 -11.52 1.33 0.50
C PHE A 55 -10.01 1.11 0.52
N GLU A 56 -9.36 1.27 1.68
CA GLU A 56 -7.90 1.25 1.75
C GLU A 56 -7.33 -0.17 1.57
N MET A 57 -7.88 -1.15 2.26
CA MET A 57 -7.36 -2.53 2.23
C MET A 57 -8.10 -3.43 1.24
N GLY A 58 -9.34 -3.10 0.87
CA GLY A 58 -10.14 -3.89 -0.08
C GLY A 58 -9.93 -3.46 -1.52
N LEU A 59 -10.58 -2.38 -1.91
CA LEU A 59 -10.61 -1.87 -3.28
C LEU A 59 -9.22 -1.50 -3.79
N THR A 60 -8.45 -0.73 -3.00
CA THR A 60 -7.11 -0.28 -3.40
C THR A 60 -6.17 -1.47 -3.61
N PHE A 61 -6.32 -2.52 -2.81
CA PHE A 61 -5.52 -3.73 -2.91
C PHE A 61 -5.85 -4.55 -4.17
N VAL A 62 -7.14 -4.70 -4.48
CA VAL A 62 -7.58 -5.35 -5.73
C VAL A 62 -7.06 -4.58 -6.94
N LEU A 63 -7.18 -3.25 -6.94
CA LEU A 63 -6.66 -2.40 -8.01
C LEU A 63 -5.14 -2.55 -8.15
N TRP A 64 -4.42 -2.58 -7.03
CA TRP A 64 -2.97 -2.74 -7.02
C TRP A 64 -2.52 -4.11 -7.57
N VAL A 65 -3.11 -5.21 -7.10
CA VAL A 65 -2.81 -6.56 -7.62
C VAL A 65 -3.17 -6.65 -9.11
N SER A 66 -4.30 -6.07 -9.50
CA SER A 66 -4.72 -6.04 -10.91
C SER A 66 -3.73 -5.27 -11.77
N ALA A 67 -3.25 -4.11 -11.32
CA ALA A 67 -2.24 -3.32 -12.00
C ALA A 67 -0.92 -4.09 -12.16
N LEU A 68 -0.47 -4.78 -11.11
CA LEU A 68 0.71 -5.64 -11.15
C LEU A 68 0.61 -6.76 -12.20
N ARG A 69 -0.57 -7.37 -12.36
CA ARG A 69 -0.81 -8.43 -13.36
C ARG A 69 -0.92 -7.90 -14.79
N LEU A 70 -1.49 -6.71 -14.97
CA LEU A 70 -1.69 -6.10 -16.30
C LEU A 70 -0.41 -5.48 -16.87
N THR A 71 0.55 -5.12 -16.02
CA THR A 71 1.79 -4.48 -16.44
C THR A 71 2.86 -5.51 -16.81
N ARG A 72 3.44 -5.38 -18.01
CA ARG A 72 4.58 -6.20 -18.48
C ARG A 72 5.86 -6.03 -17.65
N HIS A 73 6.01 -4.91 -16.93
CA HIS A 73 7.17 -4.59 -16.12
C HIS A 73 6.78 -4.26 -14.68
N ALA A 74 6.56 -5.28 -13.84
CA ALA A 74 6.20 -5.10 -12.43
C ALA A 74 7.16 -4.14 -11.68
N ALA A 75 8.44 -4.12 -12.07
CA ALA A 75 9.44 -3.18 -11.56
C ALA A 75 9.07 -1.70 -11.77
N ARG A 76 8.35 -1.35 -12.85
CA ARG A 76 7.90 0.03 -13.12
C ARG A 76 6.77 0.46 -12.17
N ILE A 77 5.84 -0.44 -11.84
CA ILE A 77 4.79 -0.18 -10.85
C ILE A 77 5.37 -0.06 -9.45
N SER A 78 6.27 -0.96 -9.05
CA SER A 78 6.88 -0.93 -7.71
C SER A 78 7.66 0.36 -7.44
N ARG A 79 8.15 1.05 -8.48
CA ARG A 79 8.79 2.36 -8.34
C ARG A 79 7.83 3.47 -7.91
N LEU A 80 6.56 3.37 -8.27
CA LEU A 80 5.54 4.34 -7.88
C LEU A 80 5.26 4.32 -6.37
N ILE A 81 5.53 3.19 -5.68
CA ILE A 81 5.41 3.10 -4.23
C ILE A 81 6.41 4.05 -3.55
N PHE A 82 7.59 4.26 -4.11
CA PHE A 82 8.56 5.21 -3.56
C PHE A 82 8.14 6.67 -3.71
N LEU A 83 7.09 6.95 -4.49
CA LEU A 83 6.45 8.26 -4.53
C LEU A 83 5.39 8.43 -3.44
N SER A 84 5.01 7.36 -2.74
CA SER A 84 4.04 7.43 -1.63
C SER A 84 4.49 8.35 -0.49
N PRO A 85 5.74 8.27 0.04
CA PRO A 85 6.17 9.16 1.12
C PRO A 85 6.07 10.66 0.82
N PRO A 86 6.52 11.19 -0.34
CA PRO A 86 6.31 12.60 -0.67
C PRO A 86 4.82 12.95 -0.77
N LEU A 87 4.03 12.12 -1.46
CA LEU A 87 2.61 12.38 -1.69
C LEU A 87 1.80 12.34 -0.40
N SER A 88 2.03 11.34 0.46
CA SER A 88 1.34 11.24 1.74
C SER A 88 1.66 12.43 2.64
N LEU A 89 2.90 12.89 2.62
CA LEU A 89 3.33 14.01 3.43
C LEU A 89 2.75 15.35 2.95
N MET A 90 2.65 15.55 1.63
CA MET A 90 1.93 16.70 1.06
C MET A 90 0.44 16.68 1.44
N LEU A 91 -0.20 15.50 1.40
CA LEU A 91 -1.59 15.31 1.81
C LEU A 91 -1.79 15.60 3.31
N ILE A 92 -0.93 15.07 4.17
CA ILE A 92 -0.98 15.33 5.62
C ILE A 92 -0.82 16.83 5.90
N ALA A 93 0.16 17.48 5.27
CA ALA A 93 0.35 18.92 5.44
C ALA A 93 -0.85 19.74 4.94
N ALA A 94 -1.50 19.33 3.84
CA ALA A 94 -2.67 20.01 3.31
C ALA A 94 -3.93 19.80 4.18
N VAL A 95 -4.13 18.60 4.74
CA VAL A 95 -5.34 18.25 5.51
C VAL A 95 -5.22 18.62 6.99
N LEU A 96 -4.07 18.39 7.63
CA LEU A 96 -3.82 18.70 9.05
C LEU A 96 -3.26 20.12 9.25
N GLY A 97 -2.70 20.76 8.21
CA GLY A 97 -2.17 22.12 8.29
C GLY A 97 -0.87 22.27 9.09
N GLU A 98 -0.16 21.17 9.36
CA GLU A 98 1.06 21.21 10.18
C GLU A 98 2.26 21.82 9.44
N PRO A 99 3.09 22.65 10.12
CA PRO A 99 4.27 23.25 9.52
C PRO A 99 5.35 22.20 9.27
N ILE A 100 5.64 21.94 8.00
CA ILE A 100 6.67 21.01 7.56
C ILE A 100 8.07 21.58 7.87
N GLN A 101 8.84 20.88 8.71
CA GLN A 101 10.23 21.23 9.02
C GLN A 101 11.16 21.08 7.80
N TRP A 102 12.28 21.81 7.80
CA TRP A 102 13.23 21.80 6.67
C TRP A 102 13.81 20.40 6.40
N GLN A 103 14.02 19.59 7.44
CA GLN A 103 14.56 18.23 7.31
C GLN A 103 13.65 17.34 6.46
N THR A 104 12.34 17.60 6.48
CA THR A 104 11.37 16.86 5.67
C THR A 104 11.54 17.20 4.19
N TRP A 105 11.75 18.47 3.85
CA TRP A 105 12.05 18.89 2.48
C TRP A 105 13.36 18.27 1.97
N ALA A 106 14.38 18.17 2.82
CA ALA A 106 15.64 17.50 2.48
C ALA A 106 15.44 16.00 2.22
N GLY A 107 14.67 15.31 3.07
CA GLY A 107 14.33 13.89 2.86
C GLY A 107 13.50 13.68 1.59
N LEU A 108 12.58 14.60 1.30
CA LEU A 108 11.73 14.55 0.12
C LEU A 108 12.56 14.73 -1.16
N ALA A 109 13.52 15.67 -1.15
CA ALA A 109 14.49 15.84 -2.24
C ALA A 109 15.37 14.60 -2.44
N LEU A 110 15.81 13.96 -1.36
CA LEU A 110 16.62 12.73 -1.41
C LEU A 110 15.84 11.56 -2.04
N ILE A 111 14.58 11.36 -1.64
CA ILE A 111 13.72 10.30 -2.19
C ILE A 111 13.45 10.55 -3.67
N LEU A 112 13.09 11.78 -4.05
CA LEU A 112 12.86 12.15 -5.45
C LEU A 112 14.13 11.97 -6.29
N GLY A 113 15.30 12.35 -5.76
CA GLY A 113 16.59 12.13 -6.41
C GLY A 113 16.90 10.64 -6.61
N GLY A 114 16.67 9.81 -5.59
CA GLY A 114 16.84 8.36 -5.68
C GLY A 114 15.92 7.70 -6.72
N VAL A 115 14.64 8.12 -6.75
CA VAL A 115 13.69 7.66 -7.78
C VAL A 115 14.13 8.10 -9.17
N TRP A 116 14.62 9.33 -9.33
CA TRP A 116 15.10 9.86 -10.61
C TRP A 116 16.28 9.05 -11.17
N VAL A 117 17.30 8.81 -10.35
CA VAL A 117 18.47 7.99 -10.73
C VAL A 117 18.04 6.56 -11.07
N GLY A 118 17.15 5.97 -10.26
CA GLY A 118 16.61 4.64 -10.52
C GLY A 118 15.80 4.53 -11.83
N ARG A 119 15.21 5.64 -12.33
CA ARG A 119 14.54 5.66 -13.64
C ARG A 119 15.54 5.56 -14.80
N GLN A 120 16.69 6.24 -14.70
CA GLN A 120 17.70 6.27 -15.77
C GLN A 120 18.30 4.88 -16.04
N GLN A 121 18.56 4.09 -15.01
CA GLN A 121 19.09 2.71 -15.16
C GLN A 121 18.18 1.75 -15.93
N VAL A 122 16.88 2.05 -16.09
CA VAL A 122 15.97 1.23 -16.92
C VAL A 122 15.73 1.82 -18.30
N ALA A 123 16.15 3.06 -18.54
CA ALA A 123 16.11 3.64 -19.88
C ALA A 123 17.30 3.19 -20.75
N GLU A 124 18.37 2.67 -20.13
CA GLU A 124 19.61 2.25 -20.78
C GLU A 124 19.72 0.72 -21.04
N THR A 125 18.69 -0.05 -20.67
CA THR A 125 18.58 -1.52 -20.90
C THR A 125 17.35 -1.87 -21.70
#